data_AF-A0A096B778-F1
#
_entry.id   AF-A0A096B778-F1
#
_cell.length_a   1.000
_cell.length_b   1.000
_cell.length_c   1.000
_cell.angle_alpha   90.00
_cell.angle_beta   90.00
_cell.angle_gamma   90.00
#
_symmetry.space_group_name_H-M   'P 1'
#
loop_
_entity.id
_entity.type
_entity.pdbx_description
1 polymer ?
#
loop_
_entity_poly.entity_id
_entity_poly.type
_entity_poly.pdbx_seq_one_letter_code
_entity_poly.pdbx_strand_id
1 'polypeptide(L)' 'MTVKEAAKAITGVEKFYIAWDGAMQNFIPDDEIMLKAYGGFVVKTIDFVIEPGSKGHVEIVIATRPVVEGEAAE' A
#
# COMPACT_ATOMS: atom_id res chain seq x y z
N MET A 1 5.80 3.90 8.39
CA MET A 1 5.44 4.22 6.99
C MET A 1 4.01 3.76 6.75
N THR A 2 3.15 4.68 6.34
CA THR A 2 1.77 4.39 5.97
C THR A 2 1.65 4.00 4.51
N VAL A 3 0.50 3.43 4.12
CA VAL A 3 0.19 3.11 2.71
C VAL A 3 0.30 4.36 1.83
N LYS A 4 -0.17 5.52 2.30
CA LYS A 4 -0.07 6.79 1.56
C LYS A 4 1.38 7.22 1.36
N GLU A 5 2.24 7.04 2.36
CA GLU A 5 3.67 7.35 2.25
C GLU A 5 4.38 6.39 1.29
N ALA A 6 4.10 5.08 1.40
CA ALA A 6 4.67 4.06 0.53
C ALA A 6 4.26 4.28 -0.94
N ALA A 7 2.97 4.54 -1.18
CA ALA A 7 2.41 4.81 -2.51
C ALA A 7 3.06 6.02 -3.18
N LYS A 8 3.42 7.06 -2.42
CA LYS A 8 4.13 8.24 -2.94
C LYS A 8 5.61 7.98 -3.19
N ALA A 9 6.23 7.11 -2.40
CA ALA A 9 7.66 6.79 -2.52
C ALA A 9 7.94 5.83 -3.70
N ILE A 10 6.99 4.95 -4.02
CA ILE A 10 7.12 3.98 -5.11
C ILE A 10 6.67 4.65 -6.41
N THR A 11 7.55 4.67 -7.40
CA THR A 11 7.28 5.26 -8.71
C THR A 11 7.71 4.33 -9.84
N GLY A 12 7.12 4.48 -11.02
CA GLY A 12 7.55 3.75 -12.23
C GLY A 12 7.04 2.31 -12.34
N VAL A 13 6.10 1.93 -11.49
CA VAL A 13 5.47 0.60 -11.49
C VAL A 13 4.17 0.65 -12.30
N GLU A 14 3.81 -0.45 -12.95
CA GLU A 14 2.61 -0.48 -13.79
C GLU A 14 1.32 -0.60 -12.96
N LYS A 15 1.39 -1.34 -11.85
CA LYS A 15 0.24 -1.63 -10.99
C LYS A 15 0.64 -1.64 -9.52
N PHE A 16 -0.28 -1.15 -8.71
CA PHE A 16 -0.24 -1.24 -7.26
C PHE A 16 -1.36 -2.14 -6.77
N TYR A 17 -1.00 -2.97 -5.80
CA TYR A 17 -1.96 -3.81 -5.11
C TYR A 17 -1.84 -3.59 -3.62
N ILE A 18 -2.97 -3.67 -2.94
CA ILE A 18 -3.03 -3.77 -1.48
C ILE A 18 -3.47 -5.19 -1.12
N ALA A 19 -2.67 -5.82 -0.26
CA ALA A 19 -3.03 -7.07 0.38
C ALA A 19 -3.43 -6.82 1.83
N TRP A 20 -4.62 -7.30 2.19
CA TRP A 20 -5.16 -7.26 3.55
C TRP A 20 -5.87 -8.57 3.87
N ASP A 21 -5.46 -9.22 4.96
CA ASP A 21 -6.04 -10.48 5.46
C ASP A 21 -6.14 -11.59 4.40
N GLY A 22 -5.14 -11.71 3.54
CA GLY A 22 -5.10 -12.69 2.45
C GLY A 22 -5.93 -12.30 1.22
N ALA A 23 -6.71 -11.22 1.28
CA ALA A 23 -7.37 -10.64 0.13
C ALA A 23 -6.45 -9.61 -0.54
N MET A 24 -6.34 -9.67 -1.86
CA MET A 24 -5.60 -8.72 -2.65
C MET A 24 -6.55 -7.94 -3.56
N GLN A 25 -6.33 -6.64 -3.66
CA GLN A 25 -7.10 -5.78 -4.55
C GLN A 25 -6.23 -4.75 -5.24
N ASN A 26 -6.68 -4.32 -6.42
CA ASN A 26 -6.07 -3.19 -7.11
C ASN A 26 -6.17 -1.95 -6.23
N PHE A 27 -5.04 -1.26 -6.07
CA PHE A 27 -4.97 0.01 -5.38
C PHE A 27 -4.56 1.10 -6.35
N ILE A 28 -5.33 2.18 -6.38
CA ILE A 28 -5.03 3.34 -7.21
C ILE A 28 -4.49 4.42 -6.25
N PRO A 29 -3.18 4.74 -6.30
CA PRO A 29 -2.55 5.61 -5.32
C PRO A 29 -3.06 7.06 -5.37
N ASP A 30 -3.64 7.47 -6.50
CA ASP A 30 -4.23 8.80 -6.70
C ASP A 30 -5.75 8.86 -6.42
N ASP A 31 -6.38 7.72 -6.14
CA ASP A 31 -7.82 7.67 -5.84
C ASP A 31 -8.09 8.10 -4.39
N GLU A 32 -8.84 9.18 -4.21
CA GLU A 32 -9.12 9.77 -2.90
C GLU A 32 -9.93 8.84 -1.99
N ILE A 33 -10.80 8.00 -2.56
CA ILE A 33 -11.61 7.04 -1.80
C ILE A 33 -10.69 5.94 -1.24
N MET A 34 -9.79 5.42 -2.08
CA MET A 34 -8.80 4.43 -1.68
C MET A 34 -7.81 4.97 -0.65
N LEU A 35 -7.35 6.21 -0.81
CA LEU A 35 -6.47 6.86 0.17
C LEU A 35 -7.17 7.11 1.51
N LYS A 36 -8.46 7.44 1.50
CA LYS A 36 -9.25 7.56 2.73
C LYS A 36 -9.48 6.20 3.40
N ALA A 37 -9.67 5.15 2.60
CA ALA A 37 -9.94 3.80 3.10
C ALA A 37 -8.68 3.09 3.62
N TYR A 38 -7.53 3.26 2.96
CA TYR A 38 -6.32 2.48 3.24
C TYR A 38 -5.07 3.32 3.53
N GLY A 39 -5.06 4.61 3.16
CA GLY A 39 -3.87 5.45 3.20
C GLY A 39 -3.27 5.64 4.60
N GLY A 40 -4.10 5.54 5.65
CA GLY A 40 -3.67 5.63 7.05
C GLY A 40 -3.13 4.33 7.64
N PHE A 41 -3.18 3.21 6.93
CA PHE A 41 -2.75 1.92 7.47
C PHE A 41 -1.23 1.78 7.46
N VAL A 42 -0.68 1.09 8.47
CA VAL A 42 0.75 0.77 8.53
C VAL A 42 1.09 -0.29 7.50
N VAL A 43 2.14 -0.07 6.72
CA VAL A 43 2.66 -1.09 5.80
C VAL A 43 3.48 -2.11 6.59
N LYS A 44 3.18 -3.40 6.42
CA LYS A 44 3.95 -4.51 7.02
C LYS A 44 5.14 -4.87 6.15
N THR A 45 4.88 -5.09 4.87
CA THR A 45 5.83 -5.57 3.87
C THR A 45 5.48 -4.94 2.53
N ILE A 46 6.51 -4.70 1.71
CA ILE A 46 6.34 -4.28 0.32
C ILE A 46 7.08 -5.30 -0.52
N ASP A 47 6.36 -5.98 -1.39
CA ASP A 47 6.91 -6.98 -2.30
C ASP A 47 6.89 -6.41 -3.73
N PHE A 48 8.02 -6.53 -4.41
CA PHE A 48 8.18 -6.11 -5.80
C PHE A 48 8.19 -7.34 -6.68
N VAL A 49 7.17 -7.49 -7.52
CA VAL A 49 7.06 -8.62 -8.43
C VAL A 49 7.38 -8.13 -9.84
N ILE A 50 8.53 -8.55 -10.36
CA ILE A 50 8.97 -8.22 -11.71
C ILE A 50 8.79 -9.46 -12.58
N GLU A 51 7.75 -9.45 -13.39
CA GLU A 51 7.51 -10.52 -14.37
C GLU A 51 8.37 -10.30 -15.63
N PRO A 52 8.94 -11.36 -16.22
CA PRO A 52 9.77 -11.24 -17.42
C PRO A 52 8.94 -10.66 -18.58
N GLY A 53 9.37 -9.50 -19.11
CA GLY A 53 8.68 -8.79 -20.19
C GLY A 53 7.62 -7.78 -19.73
N SER A 54 7.41 -7.62 -18.42
CA SER A 54 6.55 -6.58 -17.85
C SER A 54 7.37 -5.52 -17.11
N LYS A 55 6.80 -4.32 -16.89
CA LYS A 55 7.39 -3.29 -16.02
C LYS A 55 7.32 -3.67 -14.53
N GLY A 56 6.74 -4.82 -14.20
CA GLY A 56 6.54 -5.29 -12.84
C GLY A 56 5.35 -4.62 -12.15
N HIS A 57 4.90 -5.22 -11.06
CA HIS A 57 3.89 -4.68 -10.17
C HIS A 57 4.37 -4.70 -8.73
N VAL A 58 3.75 -3.86 -7.89
CA VAL A 58 4.08 -3.77 -6.47
C VAL A 58 2.90 -4.20 -5.64
N GLU A 59 3.19 -5.09 -4.69
CA GLU A 59 2.25 -5.62 -3.72
C GLU A 59 2.57 -5.00 -2.36
N ILE A 60 1.69 -4.15 -1.87
CA ILE A 60 1.81 -3.55 -0.53
C ILE A 60 0.99 -4.39 0.44
N VAL A 61 1.67 -5.10 1.34
CA VAL A 61 1.04 -5.88 2.39
C VAL A 61 0.83 -5.01 3.62
N ILE A 62 -0.43 -4.85 4.03
CA ILE A 62 -0.80 -4.00 5.17
C ILE A 62 -0.68 -4.76 6.49
N ALA A 63 -0.02 -4.14 7.48
CA ALA A 63 -0.08 -4.55 8.88
C ALA A 63 -1.38 -4.00 9.47
N THR A 64 -2.15 -4.88 10.09
CA THR A 64 -3.55 -4.73 10.52
C THR A 64 -3.89 -3.58 11.47
N ARG A 65 -3.00 -2.62 11.74
CA ARG A 65 -3.29 -1.47 12.59
C ARG A 65 -3.32 -0.18 11.75
N PRO A 66 -4.47 0.53 11.67
CA PRO A 66 -4.48 1.88 11.16
C PRO A 66 -3.63 2.76 12.08
N VAL A 67 -2.84 3.68 11.51
CA VAL A 67 -2.26 4.77 12.29
C VAL A 67 -3.42 5.70 12.62
N VAL A 68 -3.90 5.62 13.86
CA VAL A 68 -4.80 6.63 14.40
C VAL A 68 -3.96 7.89 14.58
N GLU A 69 -4.25 8.95 13.82
CA GLU A 69 -3.72 10.29 14.14
C GLU A 69 -4.28 10.70 15.51
N GLY A 70 -3.59 10.30 16.59
CA GLY A 70 -4.02 10.53 17.97
C GLY A 70 -3.40 9.61 19.03
N GLU A 71 -2.91 8.42 18.68
CA GLU A 71 -2.25 7.55 19.67
C GLU A 71 -0.75 7.87 19.74
N ALA A 72 -0.46 8.88 20.57
CA ALA A 72 0.85 8.98 21.19
C ALA A 72 1.18 7.65 21.88
N ALA A 73 2.40 7.18 21.68
CA ALA A 73 2.94 6.03 22.36
C ALA A 73 2.77 6.19 23.89
N GLU A 74 2.07 5.24 24.51
CA GLU A 74 2.23 4.91 25.93
C GLU A 74 3.26 3.79 26.08
#